data_AF-A0A4P6PGM3-F1
#
_entry.id   AF-A0A4P6PGM3-F1
#
_cell.length_a   1.000
_cell.length_b   1.000
_cell.length_c   1.000
_cell.angle_alpha   90.00
_cell.angle_beta   90.00
_cell.angle_gamma   90.00
#
_symmetry.space_group_name_H-M   'P 1'
#
loop_
_entity.id
_entity.type
_entity.pdbx_description
1 polymer ?
#
loop_
_entity_poly.entity_id
_entity_poly.type
_entity_poly.pdbx_seq_one_letter_code
_entity_poly.pdbx_strand_id
1 'polypeptide(L)'
;MSLTKNGISISPDQSVRDIEIYAYKNNINFITKWHNFTVTTYGAYLENLDPSLTEEDRTKVKSVAEGFMERKTRNFCFIMHMSNFEEISYLICKSENVEIENNSSIKRFAEGWKKRTGKDLSTLKEWTILTNAEKVRHCILHACERLSLVKEKKRPALESIINQENLPVNSGRVEITIDYLNKVKNSIIRILEI
;
A
#
# COMPACT_ATOMS: atom_id res chain seq x y z
N MET A 1 -31.05 10.44 -22.74
CA MET A 1 -29.69 10.90 -23.09
C MET A 1 -28.76 9.72 -22.85
N SER A 2 -28.15 9.14 -23.89
CA SER A 2 -27.21 8.02 -23.74
C SER A 2 -25.88 8.54 -23.21
N LEU A 3 -25.32 7.89 -22.19
CA LEU A 3 -23.99 8.22 -21.69
C LEU A 3 -22.95 7.69 -22.71
N THR A 4 -21.99 8.53 -23.08
CA THR A 4 -20.90 8.16 -23.97
C THR A 4 -19.55 8.39 -23.30
N LYS A 5 -18.61 7.47 -23.54
CA LYS A 5 -17.20 7.56 -23.12
C LYS A 5 -16.34 7.38 -24.34
N ASN A 6 -15.51 8.38 -24.68
CA ASN A 6 -14.70 8.40 -25.91
C ASN A 6 -15.52 8.14 -27.19
N GLY A 7 -16.76 8.61 -27.24
CA GLY A 7 -17.67 8.41 -28.38
C GLY A 7 -18.40 7.06 -28.42
N ILE A 8 -18.19 6.18 -27.43
CA ILE A 8 -18.85 4.86 -27.34
C ILE A 8 -19.96 4.92 -26.30
N SER A 9 -21.15 4.43 -26.63
CA SER A 9 -22.26 4.32 -25.67
C SER A 9 -21.88 3.35 -24.54
N ILE A 10 -22.03 3.79 -23.29
CA ILE A 10 -21.79 2.95 -22.12
C ILE A 10 -23.12 2.56 -21.46
N SER A 11 -23.18 1.35 -20.91
CA SER A 11 -24.34 0.92 -20.13
C SER A 11 -24.38 1.64 -18.77
N PRO A 12 -25.55 1.75 -18.12
CA PRO A 12 -25.66 2.26 -16.76
C PRO A 12 -24.72 1.53 -15.78
N ASP A 13 -24.66 0.19 -15.86
CA ASP A 13 -23.76 -0.61 -15.02
C ASP A 13 -22.29 -0.27 -15.27
N GLN A 14 -21.89 -0.03 -16.53
CA GLN A 14 -20.53 0.40 -16.83
C GLN A 14 -20.23 1.78 -16.24
N SER A 15 -21.20 2.70 -16.28
CA SER A 15 -21.05 4.03 -15.68
C SER A 15 -20.91 3.96 -14.16
N VAL A 16 -21.70 3.13 -13.48
CA VAL A 16 -21.59 2.93 -12.02
C VAL A 16 -20.21 2.40 -11.67
N ARG A 17 -19.73 1.38 -12.41
CA ARG A 17 -18.39 0.80 -12.21
C ARG A 17 -17.27 1.82 -12.40
N ASP A 18 -17.36 2.66 -13.43
CA ASP A 18 -16.36 3.69 -13.68
C ASP A 18 -16.30 4.73 -12.54
N ILE A 19 -17.45 5.10 -11.98
CA ILE A 19 -17.53 5.99 -10.82
C ILE A 19 -16.91 5.34 -9.57
N GLU A 20 -17.20 4.07 -9.32
CA GLU A 20 -16.61 3.30 -8.22
C GLU A 20 -15.08 3.24 -8.34
N ILE A 21 -14.57 2.88 -9.52
CA ILE A 21 -13.12 2.81 -9.80
C ILE A 21 -12.47 4.19 -9.58
N TYR A 22 -13.12 5.26 -10.04
CA TYR A 22 -12.65 6.62 -9.81
C TYR A 22 -12.57 6.96 -8.32
N ALA A 23 -13.61 6.62 -7.54
CA ALA A 23 -13.63 6.82 -6.10
C ALA A 23 -12.51 6.04 -5.40
N TYR A 24 -12.31 4.77 -5.75
CA TYR A 24 -11.24 3.94 -5.18
C TYR A 24 -9.85 4.48 -5.48
N LYS A 25 -9.59 4.90 -6.72
CA LYS A 25 -8.32 5.55 -7.10
C LYS A 25 -8.09 6.83 -6.31
N ASN A 26 -9.14 7.64 -6.11
CA ASN A 26 -9.04 8.85 -5.31
C ASN A 26 -8.68 8.54 -3.86
N ASN A 27 -9.30 7.53 -3.24
CA ASN A 27 -8.98 7.10 -1.88
C ASN A 27 -7.50 6.68 -1.74
N ILE A 28 -7.00 5.86 -2.66
CA ILE A 28 -5.58 5.49 -2.72
C ILE A 28 -4.69 6.73 -2.88
N ASN A 29 -5.06 7.67 -3.76
CA ASN A 29 -4.29 8.89 -3.93
C ASN A 29 -4.32 9.81 -2.70
N PHE A 30 -5.43 9.85 -1.95
CA PHE A 30 -5.52 10.61 -0.70
C PHE A 30 -4.58 10.07 0.37
N ILE A 31 -4.36 8.76 0.45
CA ILE A 31 -3.35 8.17 1.34
C ILE A 31 -1.95 8.71 1.00
N THR A 32 -1.58 8.78 -0.29
CA THR A 32 -0.30 9.38 -0.71
C THR A 32 -0.25 10.88 -0.39
N LYS A 33 -1.34 11.63 -0.64
CA LYS A 33 -1.39 13.06 -0.34
C LYS A 33 -1.23 13.33 1.16
N TRP A 34 -1.87 12.52 2.00
CA TRP A 34 -1.72 12.60 3.45
C TRP A 34 -0.28 12.32 3.89
N HIS A 35 0.37 11.30 3.33
CA HIS A 35 1.79 11.02 3.59
C HIS A 35 2.66 12.24 3.25
N ASN A 36 2.49 12.78 2.04
CA ASN A 36 3.29 13.91 1.57
C ASN A 36 3.05 15.16 2.43
N PHE A 37 1.79 15.45 2.74
CA PHE A 37 1.43 16.53 3.65
C PHE A 37 2.11 16.37 5.01
N THR A 38 2.05 15.17 5.60
CA THR A 38 2.66 14.89 6.92
C THR A 38 4.17 15.10 6.91
N VAL A 39 4.86 14.60 5.88
CA VAL A 39 6.31 14.78 5.71
C VAL A 39 6.66 16.26 5.54
N THR A 40 5.90 17.00 4.71
CA THR A 40 6.11 18.45 4.51
C THR A 40 5.87 19.25 5.77
N THR A 41 4.75 19.03 6.48
CA THR A 41 4.44 19.72 7.74
C THR A 41 5.52 19.46 8.79
N TYR A 42 6.02 18.23 8.84
CA TYR A 42 7.09 17.89 9.76
C TYR A 42 8.42 18.53 9.39
N GLY A 43 8.79 18.54 8.10
CA GLY A 43 9.98 19.26 7.61
C GLY A 43 9.93 20.74 7.97
N ALA A 44 8.79 21.39 7.75
CA ALA A 44 8.59 22.80 8.12
C ALA A 44 8.73 23.02 9.64
N TYR A 45 8.27 22.10 10.48
CA TYR A 45 8.49 22.17 11.93
C TYR A 45 10.00 22.11 12.27
N LEU A 46 10.77 21.23 11.62
CA LEU A 46 12.22 21.12 11.86
C LEU A 46 13.02 22.33 11.38
N GLU A 47 12.51 23.07 10.39
CA GLU A 47 13.10 24.33 9.93
C GLU A 47 12.87 25.48 10.92
N ASN A 48 11.77 25.41 11.69
CA ASN A 48 11.35 26.46 12.63
C ASN A 48 11.57 26.07 14.10
N LEU A 49 12.57 25.23 14.39
CA LEU A 49 12.93 24.86 15.77
C LEU A 49 13.31 26.09 16.59
N ASP A 50 12.95 26.10 17.87
CA ASP A 50 13.17 27.20 18.81
C ASP A 50 14.60 27.78 18.68
N PRO A 51 14.76 29.08 18.34
CA PRO A 51 16.05 29.77 18.24
C PRO A 51 16.92 29.68 19.50
N SER A 52 16.35 29.37 20.67
CA SER A 52 17.08 29.18 21.92
C SER A 52 17.88 27.87 21.99
N LEU A 53 17.56 26.87 21.15
CA LEU A 53 18.26 25.58 21.13
C LEU A 53 19.72 25.73 20.69
N THR A 54 20.60 24.94 21.31
CA THR A 54 21.98 24.79 20.86
C THR A 54 22.03 24.10 19.50
N GLU A 55 23.11 24.30 18.74
CA GLU A 55 23.29 23.63 17.44
C GLU A 55 23.38 22.09 17.59
N GLU A 56 23.95 21.62 18.70
CA GLU A 56 24.00 20.20 19.04
C GLU A 56 22.58 19.62 19.23
N ASP A 57 21.72 20.31 19.97
CA ASP A 57 20.34 19.87 20.21
C ASP A 57 19.51 19.92 18.92
N ARG A 58 19.68 20.96 18.09
CA ARG A 58 19.04 21.02 16.75
C ARG A 58 19.43 19.81 15.90
N THR A 59 20.71 19.48 15.88
CA THR A 59 21.23 18.34 15.11
C THR A 59 20.65 17.02 15.63
N LYS A 60 20.60 16.83 16.95
CA LYS A 60 19.99 15.65 17.56
C LYS A 60 18.51 15.52 17.23
N VAL A 61 17.74 16.60 17.35
CA VAL A 61 16.31 16.61 17.03
C VAL A 61 16.11 16.25 15.56
N LYS A 62 16.83 16.90 14.63
CA LYS A 62 16.75 16.59 13.19
C LYS A 62 17.13 15.14 12.86
N SER A 63 18.19 14.62 13.47
CA SER A 63 18.61 13.23 13.24
C SER A 63 17.56 12.20 13.69
N VAL A 64 17.00 12.38 14.90
CA VAL A 64 15.92 11.51 15.41
C VAL A 64 14.68 11.63 14.53
N ALA A 65 14.35 12.86 14.16
CA ALA A 65 13.22 13.24 13.34
C ALA A 65 13.25 12.60 11.95
N GLU A 66 14.31 12.82 11.19
CA GLU A 66 14.48 12.32 9.82
C GLU A 66 14.48 10.79 9.79
N GLY A 67 15.24 10.15 10.70
CA GLY A 67 15.34 8.69 10.74
C GLY A 67 14.05 7.99 11.21
N PHE A 68 13.32 8.58 12.16
CA PHE A 68 12.11 7.97 12.71
C PHE A 68 10.86 8.33 11.90
N MET A 69 10.59 9.61 11.69
CA MET A 69 9.29 10.05 11.17
C MET A 69 9.11 9.74 9.70
N GLU A 70 10.14 9.95 8.87
CA GLU A 70 10.02 9.68 7.44
C GLU A 70 9.79 8.19 7.19
N ARG A 71 10.59 7.34 7.84
CA ARG A 71 10.44 5.89 7.77
C ARG A 71 9.08 5.42 8.28
N LYS A 72 8.63 5.92 9.45
CA LYS A 72 7.34 5.50 10.03
C LYS A 72 6.16 5.95 9.19
N THR A 73 6.22 7.15 8.62
CA THR A 73 5.19 7.67 7.74
C THR A 73 5.12 6.87 6.44
N ARG A 74 6.27 6.48 5.85
CA ARG A 74 6.30 5.56 4.70
C ARG A 74 5.69 4.20 5.02
N ASN A 75 6.09 3.58 6.14
CA ASN A 75 5.53 2.30 6.57
C ASN A 75 4.02 2.38 6.78
N PHE A 76 3.53 3.46 7.39
CA PHE A 76 2.10 3.69 7.56
C PHE A 76 1.38 3.88 6.22
N CYS A 77 1.91 4.69 5.31
CA CYS A 77 1.37 4.87 3.96
C CYS A 77 1.26 3.54 3.20
N PHE A 78 2.30 2.70 3.29
CA PHE A 78 2.31 1.34 2.75
C PHE A 78 1.21 0.45 3.34
N ILE A 79 1.08 0.43 4.67
CA ILE A 79 0.02 -0.32 5.37
C ILE A 79 -1.36 0.16 4.93
N MET A 80 -1.56 1.47 4.81
CA MET A 80 -2.84 2.05 4.44
C MET A 80 -3.23 1.73 3.00
N HIS A 81 -2.30 1.76 2.04
CA HIS A 81 -2.60 1.30 0.67
C HIS A 81 -3.06 -0.15 0.64
N MET A 82 -2.33 -1.04 1.32
CA MET A 82 -2.68 -2.46 1.39
C MET A 82 -4.03 -2.68 2.09
N SER A 83 -4.29 -1.96 3.18
CA SER A 83 -5.55 -2.09 3.94
C SER A 83 -6.74 -1.55 3.15
N ASN A 84 -6.55 -0.45 2.40
CA ASN A 84 -7.58 0.05 1.50
C ASN A 84 -7.86 -0.92 0.35
N PHE A 85 -6.82 -1.57 -0.20
CA PHE A 85 -7.01 -2.62 -1.20
C PHE A 85 -7.75 -3.85 -0.66
N GLU A 86 -7.47 -4.26 0.57
CA GLU A 86 -8.23 -5.33 1.24
C GLU A 86 -9.72 -4.96 1.36
N GLU A 87 -10.04 -3.73 1.75
CA GLU A 87 -11.42 -3.24 1.85
C GLU A 87 -12.12 -3.25 0.49
N ILE A 88 -11.48 -2.70 -0.56
CA ILE A 88 -12.04 -2.71 -1.92
C ILE A 88 -12.29 -4.15 -2.38
N SER A 89 -11.33 -5.05 -2.13
CA SER A 89 -11.44 -6.46 -2.52
C SER A 89 -12.59 -7.17 -1.78
N TYR A 90 -12.79 -6.83 -0.51
CA TYR A 90 -13.94 -7.31 0.27
C TYR A 90 -15.27 -6.81 -0.30
N LEU A 91 -15.37 -5.51 -0.63
CA LEU A 91 -16.58 -4.93 -1.23
C LEU A 91 -16.89 -5.56 -2.59
N ILE A 92 -15.88 -5.88 -3.40
CA ILE A 92 -16.06 -6.60 -4.66
C ILE A 92 -16.60 -8.02 -4.42
N CYS A 93 -16.03 -8.76 -3.47
CA CYS A 93 -16.55 -10.10 -3.16
C CYS A 93 -18.02 -10.04 -2.70
N LYS A 94 -18.36 -9.03 -1.89
CA LYS A 94 -19.74 -8.74 -1.46
C LYS A 94 -20.66 -8.44 -2.64
N SER A 95 -20.28 -7.54 -3.54
CA SER A 95 -21.12 -7.18 -4.70
C SER A 95 -21.32 -8.34 -5.66
N GLU A 96 -20.30 -9.19 -5.79
CA GLU A 96 -20.33 -10.37 -6.66
C GLU A 96 -20.93 -11.61 -5.98
N ASN A 97 -21.43 -11.51 -4.74
CA ASN A 97 -21.95 -12.64 -3.96
C ASN A 97 -20.98 -13.83 -3.90
N VAL A 98 -19.70 -13.54 -3.65
CA VAL A 98 -18.64 -14.54 -3.47
C VAL A 98 -18.37 -14.74 -1.99
N GLU A 99 -18.39 -15.99 -1.54
CA GLU A 99 -18.00 -16.35 -0.17
C GLU A 99 -16.50 -16.12 0.02
N ILE A 100 -16.14 -15.50 1.14
CA ILE A 100 -14.77 -15.13 1.44
C ILE A 100 -14.22 -16.13 2.46
N GLU A 101 -13.18 -16.85 2.08
CA GLU A 101 -12.51 -17.77 2.99
C GLU A 101 -12.03 -17.08 4.27
N ASN A 102 -12.18 -17.75 5.41
CA ASN A 102 -11.68 -17.26 6.69
C ASN A 102 -10.17 -17.48 6.82
N ASN A 103 -9.40 -16.67 6.09
CA ASN A 103 -7.94 -16.62 6.18
C ASN A 103 -7.45 -15.17 6.18
N SER A 104 -6.21 -14.91 6.59
CA SER A 104 -5.66 -13.55 6.68
C SER A 104 -5.01 -13.03 5.40
N SER A 105 -5.08 -13.76 4.28
CA SER A 105 -4.39 -13.41 3.03
C SER A 105 -5.32 -12.70 2.05
N ILE A 106 -4.82 -11.68 1.34
CA ILE A 106 -5.49 -11.03 0.21
C ILE A 106 -5.86 -12.03 -0.89
N LYS A 107 -5.18 -13.19 -0.94
CA LYS A 107 -5.50 -14.27 -1.88
C LYS A 107 -6.94 -14.76 -1.76
N ARG A 108 -7.57 -14.65 -0.59
CA ARG A 108 -8.99 -15.00 -0.37
C ARG A 108 -9.97 -14.23 -1.25
N PHE A 109 -9.55 -13.10 -1.81
CA PHE A 109 -10.41 -12.25 -2.65
C PHE A 109 -10.27 -12.53 -4.16
N ALA A 110 -9.40 -13.46 -4.57
CA ALA A 110 -9.12 -13.71 -5.99
C ALA A 110 -10.39 -14.06 -6.80
N GLU A 111 -11.29 -14.86 -6.22
CA GLU A 111 -12.52 -15.29 -6.91
C GLU A 111 -13.50 -14.12 -7.12
N GLY A 112 -13.62 -13.19 -6.16
CA GLY A 112 -14.43 -11.99 -6.33
C GLY A 112 -13.94 -11.12 -7.49
N TRP A 113 -12.62 -10.92 -7.58
CA TRP A 113 -12.02 -10.20 -8.70
C TRP A 113 -12.16 -10.93 -10.03
N LYS A 114 -12.05 -12.25 -10.04
CA LYS A 114 -12.27 -13.07 -11.24
C LYS A 114 -13.71 -12.96 -11.74
N LYS A 115 -14.69 -13.02 -10.84
CA LYS A 115 -16.10 -12.85 -11.19
C LYS A 115 -16.39 -11.44 -11.70
N ARG A 116 -15.80 -10.42 -11.06
CA ARG A 116 -15.95 -9.01 -11.43
C ARG A 116 -15.38 -8.68 -12.82
N THR A 117 -14.19 -9.18 -13.11
CA THR A 117 -13.39 -8.76 -14.29
C THR A 117 -13.37 -9.80 -15.41
N GLY A 118 -13.80 -11.03 -15.13
CA GLY A 118 -13.64 -12.18 -16.02
C GLY A 118 -12.20 -12.69 -16.15
N LYS A 119 -11.23 -12.12 -15.42
CA LYS A 119 -9.80 -12.46 -15.53
C LYS A 119 -9.28 -13.09 -14.25
N ASP A 120 -8.45 -14.10 -14.39
CA ASP A 120 -7.76 -14.71 -13.25
C ASP A 120 -6.59 -13.83 -12.80
N LEU A 121 -6.74 -13.18 -11.64
CA LEU A 121 -5.70 -12.32 -11.07
C LEU A 121 -4.40 -13.06 -10.78
N SER A 122 -4.43 -14.38 -10.55
CA SER A 122 -3.21 -15.16 -10.25
C SER A 122 -2.19 -15.12 -11.40
N THR A 123 -2.66 -14.84 -12.62
CA THR A 123 -1.83 -14.70 -13.82
C THR A 123 -1.16 -13.33 -13.93
N LEU A 124 -1.57 -12.36 -13.11
CA LEU A 124 -1.14 -10.98 -13.20
C LEU A 124 0.10 -10.71 -12.34
N LYS A 125 1.04 -9.97 -12.93
CA LYS A 125 2.25 -9.52 -12.24
C LYS A 125 1.90 -8.64 -11.03
N GLU A 126 0.92 -7.76 -11.19
CA GLU A 126 0.44 -6.84 -10.15
C GLU A 126 -0.06 -7.60 -8.92
N TRP A 127 -0.81 -8.68 -9.12
CA TRP A 127 -1.30 -9.50 -8.01
C TRP A 127 -0.15 -10.21 -7.27
N THR A 128 0.86 -10.68 -8.02
CA THR A 128 2.08 -11.23 -7.41
C THR A 128 2.82 -10.19 -6.57
N ILE A 129 2.91 -8.95 -7.05
CA ILE A 129 3.49 -7.83 -6.28
C ILE A 129 2.71 -7.61 -4.98
N LEU A 130 1.37 -7.58 -5.03
CA LEU A 130 0.55 -7.34 -3.83
C LEU A 130 0.62 -8.49 -2.83
N THR A 131 0.63 -9.74 -3.29
CA THR A 131 0.77 -10.90 -2.39
C THR A 131 2.16 -11.00 -1.77
N ASN A 132 3.20 -10.46 -2.42
CA ASN A 132 4.51 -10.28 -1.82
C ASN A 132 4.52 -9.11 -0.82
N ALA A 133 3.88 -7.98 -1.17
CA ALA A 133 3.72 -6.83 -0.28
C ALA A 133 2.99 -7.21 1.02
N GLU A 134 2.01 -8.11 0.97
CA GLU A 134 1.35 -8.65 2.16
C GLU A 134 2.35 -9.26 3.15
N LYS A 135 3.35 -10.02 2.68
CA LYS A 135 4.35 -10.64 3.56
C LYS A 135 5.21 -9.58 4.24
N VAL A 136 5.57 -8.52 3.50
CA VAL A 136 6.28 -7.36 4.06
C VAL A 136 5.41 -6.65 5.10
N ARG A 137 4.13 -6.41 4.80
CA ARG A 137 3.15 -5.83 5.74
C ARG A 137 3.02 -6.66 7.02
N HIS A 138 2.95 -7.99 6.90
CA HIS A 138 2.90 -8.87 8.07
C HIS A 138 4.15 -8.75 8.93
N CYS A 139 5.34 -8.58 8.35
CA CYS A 139 6.57 -8.30 9.10
C CYS A 139 6.46 -6.98 9.86
N ILE A 140 6.00 -5.92 9.18
CA ILE A 140 5.84 -4.60 9.81
C ILE A 140 4.85 -4.66 10.99
N LEU A 141 3.67 -5.27 10.79
CA LEU A 141 2.61 -5.29 11.80
C LEU A 141 2.87 -6.26 12.96
N HIS A 142 3.41 -7.46 12.69
CA HIS A 142 3.47 -8.52 13.71
C HIS A 142 4.88 -8.76 14.26
N ALA A 143 5.91 -8.36 13.53
CA ALA A 143 7.30 -8.47 13.96
C ALA A 143 7.94 -7.10 14.21
N CYS A 144 7.12 -6.03 14.22
CA CYS A 144 7.58 -4.66 14.32
C CYS A 144 8.75 -4.40 13.36
N GLU A 145 8.61 -4.79 12.08
CA GLU A 145 9.63 -4.67 11.02
C GLU A 145 10.86 -5.58 11.18
N ARG A 146 11.03 -6.30 12.29
CA ARG A 146 12.25 -7.07 12.59
C ARG A 146 12.24 -8.44 11.95
N LEU A 147 13.19 -8.70 11.05
CA LEU A 147 13.33 -10.00 10.39
C LEU A 147 13.56 -11.17 11.35
N SER A 148 14.34 -10.93 12.41
CA SER A 148 14.64 -11.93 13.42
C SER A 148 13.40 -12.41 14.20
N LEU A 149 12.34 -11.57 14.27
CA LEU A 149 11.09 -11.91 14.95
C LEU A 149 10.06 -12.57 14.03
N VAL A 150 10.34 -12.63 12.72
CA VAL A 150 9.50 -13.38 11.78
C VAL A 150 9.70 -14.87 12.01
N LYS A 151 8.59 -15.62 12.07
CA LYS A 151 8.58 -17.08 12.19
C LYS A 151 9.48 -17.70 11.12
N GLU A 152 10.35 -18.62 11.52
CA GLU A 152 11.37 -19.24 10.66
C GLU A 152 10.79 -19.76 9.34
N LYS A 153 9.68 -20.50 9.38
CA LYS A 153 8.99 -21.00 8.17
C LYS A 153 8.51 -19.91 7.19
N LYS A 154 8.36 -18.67 7.62
CA LYS A 154 7.93 -17.52 6.79
C LYS A 154 9.10 -16.62 6.38
N ARG A 155 10.24 -16.71 7.06
CA ARG A 155 11.39 -15.80 6.88
C ARG A 155 12.05 -15.93 5.51
N PRO A 156 12.35 -17.12 4.95
CA PRO A 156 13.00 -17.23 3.64
C PRO A 156 12.23 -16.55 2.50
N ALA A 157 10.90 -16.67 2.52
CA ALA A 157 10.03 -16.03 1.53
C ALA A 157 10.08 -14.49 1.63
N LEU A 158 10.21 -13.95 2.85
CA LEU A 158 10.35 -12.51 3.07
C LEU A 158 11.74 -12.01 2.66
N GLU A 159 12.80 -12.75 2.99
CA GLU A 159 14.19 -12.42 2.59
C GLU A 159 14.34 -12.41 1.07
N SER A 160 13.74 -13.38 0.37
CA SER A 160 13.70 -13.40 -1.09
C SER A 160 13.06 -12.12 -1.67
N ILE A 161 11.97 -11.64 -1.07
CA ILE A 161 11.29 -10.40 -1.51
C ILE A 161 12.17 -9.19 -1.23
N ILE A 162 12.80 -9.13 -0.06
CA ILE A 162 13.70 -8.03 0.32
C ILE A 162 14.85 -7.90 -0.69
N ASN A 163 15.46 -9.03 -1.05
CA ASN A 163 16.54 -9.05 -2.04
C ASN A 163 16.03 -8.67 -3.44
N GLN A 164 14.88 -9.22 -3.87
CA GLN A 164 14.30 -8.91 -5.17
C GLN A 164 13.93 -7.43 -5.33
N GLU A 165 13.45 -6.82 -4.25
CA GLU A 165 12.94 -5.44 -4.23
C GLU A 165 13.99 -4.43 -3.74
N ASN A 166 15.21 -4.89 -3.43
CA ASN A 166 16.31 -4.11 -2.85
C ASN A 166 15.86 -3.30 -1.63
N LEU A 167 15.09 -3.90 -0.72
CA LEU A 167 14.63 -3.22 0.49
C LEU A 167 15.75 -3.12 1.52
N PRO A 168 16.04 -1.92 2.07
CA PRO A 168 17.03 -1.78 3.13
C PRO A 168 16.65 -2.55 4.39
N VAL A 169 17.65 -3.12 5.05
CA VAL A 169 17.52 -3.76 6.37
C VAL A 169 18.47 -3.09 7.35
N ASN A 170 17.96 -2.12 8.10
CA ASN A 170 18.74 -1.32 9.04
C ASN A 170 18.50 -1.79 10.47
N SER A 171 19.56 -2.19 11.18
CA SER A 171 19.47 -2.77 12.52
C SER A 171 18.46 -3.93 12.60
N GLY A 172 18.41 -4.77 11.56
CA GLY A 172 17.50 -5.91 11.43
C GLY A 172 16.05 -5.55 11.10
N ARG A 173 15.73 -4.27 10.85
CA ARG A 173 14.40 -3.78 10.48
C ARG A 173 14.30 -3.56 8.97
N VAL A 174 13.27 -4.13 8.35
CA VAL A 174 12.95 -3.86 6.94
C VAL A 174 12.41 -2.44 6.80
N GLU A 175 12.89 -1.71 5.80
CA GLU A 175 12.44 -0.35 5.52
C GLU A 175 11.79 -0.25 4.14
N ILE A 176 10.61 0.39 4.10
CA ILE A 176 9.91 0.64 2.83
C ILE A 176 10.55 1.82 2.13
N THR A 177 10.99 1.60 0.88
CA THR A 177 11.47 2.65 -0.02
C THR A 177 10.30 3.33 -0.74
N ILE A 178 10.54 4.53 -1.25
CA ILE A 178 9.56 5.25 -2.08
C ILE A 178 9.25 4.46 -3.35
N ASP A 179 10.25 3.85 -3.99
CA ASP A 179 10.06 3.05 -5.20
C ASP A 179 9.16 1.83 -4.95
N TYR A 180 9.38 1.12 -3.85
CA TYR A 180 8.54 -0.02 -3.50
C TYR A 180 7.12 0.40 -3.13
N LEU A 181 6.97 1.50 -2.39
CA LEU A 181 5.67 2.09 -2.07
C LEU A 181 4.89 2.45 -3.35
N ASN A 182 5.54 3.11 -4.31
CA ASN A 182 4.95 3.48 -5.59
C ASN A 182 4.61 2.24 -6.44
N LYS A 183 5.48 1.23 -6.45
CA LYS A 183 5.24 -0.03 -7.16
C LYS A 183 3.97 -0.73 -6.64
N VAL A 184 3.77 -0.75 -5.32
CA VAL A 184 2.58 -1.35 -4.69
C VAL A 184 1.33 -0.54 -5.00
N LYS A 185 1.38 0.79 -4.81
CA LYS A 185 0.29 1.70 -5.19
C LYS A 185 -0.13 1.51 -6.65
N ASN A 186 0.84 1.50 -7.56
CA ASN A 186 0.57 1.37 -8.99
C ASN A 186 -0.02 0.00 -9.33
N SER A 187 0.40 -1.06 -8.63
CA SER A 187 -0.17 -2.40 -8.80
C SER A 187 -1.65 -2.44 -8.38
N ILE A 188 -2.01 -1.76 -7.28
CA ILE A 188 -3.42 -1.60 -6.87
C ILE A 188 -4.22 -0.88 -7.95
N ILE A 189 -3.72 0.27 -8.43
CA ILE A 189 -4.40 1.09 -9.44
C ILE A 189 -4.62 0.29 -10.73
N ARG A 190 -3.61 -0.46 -11.18
CA ARG A 190 -3.72 -1.31 -12.36
C ARG A 190 -4.76 -2.41 -12.20
N ILE A 191 -4.86 -3.04 -11.03
CA ILE A 191 -5.90 -4.05 -10.78
C ILE A 191 -7.30 -3.42 -10.84
N LEU A 192 -7.46 -2.19 -10.33
CA LEU A 192 -8.73 -1.46 -10.41
C LEU A 192 -9.12 -1.08 -11.85
N GLU A 193 -8.19 -1.11 -12.80
CA GLU A 193 -8.40 -0.73 -14.21
C GLU A 193 -8.68 -1.90 -15.15
N ILE A 194 -8.71 -3.13 -14.62
CA ILE A 194 -8.86 -4.38 -15.39
C ILE A 194 -10.27 -4.55 -15.95
#